data_AF-A0A164W0T0-F1
#
_entry.id   AF-A0A164W0T0-F1
#
_cell.length_a   1.000
_cell.length_b   1.000
_cell.length_c   1.000
_cell.angle_alpha   90.00
_cell.angle_beta   90.00
_cell.angle_gamma   90.00
#
_symmetry.space_group_name_H-M   'P 1'
#
loop_
_entity.id
_entity.type
_entity.pdbx_description
1 polymer ?
#
loop_
_entity_poly.entity_id
_entity_poly.type
_entity_poly.pdbx_seq_one_letter_code
_entity_poly.pdbx_strand_id
1 'polypeptide(L)'
;MSNQPSGTDSAFYVKDLLNKDQLKQWANLSRRNLLDLLDSIRLKRKSGAANQRSTLARVDCKSILALMAFLLVIQAHYSPFIGRSGSALLSAFLAGRDNDQCIISMPVDTKNVFRPPVDCDFCRDVHQVDIVQHVSPEEFESTYAYSGRPVIVKDALANWTAVDVFSYEFFSELYTKESNALASRSHRCQFFPYKTEFRSLEEALTMSEDRQSNQPWYFGWSNCDSQTADVLRRHYSRPYFLPERSESSRTDWIFMGTAGLGAHMHVRVSNRLLCKCSSRSRFNLMLNRYSRLVLGTKVDHVSLPSWQAQCRGKKVWSLEPPPECHYQCQSMEVTVEAGDTIVLDTNIWYHKTNVVSEEVSITIGSEYD
;
A
#
# COMPACT_ATOMS: atom_id res chain seq x y z
N MET A 1 -39.99 -19.21 -39.27
CA MET A 1 -39.07 -18.06 -39.46
C MET A 1 -38.77 -17.52 -38.07
N SER A 2 -37.58 -17.46 -37.50
CA SER A 2 -36.20 -17.86 -37.84
C SER A 2 -35.40 -17.79 -36.53
N ASN A 3 -34.45 -18.72 -36.37
CA ASN A 3 -33.63 -19.00 -35.18
C ASN A 3 -32.45 -18.02 -34.94
N GLN A 4 -32.17 -17.75 -33.64
CA GLN A 4 -30.86 -17.67 -32.92
C GLN A 4 -29.70 -16.71 -33.36
N PRO A 5 -28.63 -16.48 -32.53
CA PRO A 5 -28.31 -17.00 -31.17
C PRO A 5 -27.72 -16.00 -30.12
N SER A 6 -27.52 -16.55 -28.93
CA SER A 6 -26.67 -16.20 -27.76
C SER A 6 -25.14 -16.22 -27.98
N GLY A 7 -24.39 -15.54 -27.10
CA GLY A 7 -22.94 -15.67 -26.81
C GLY A 7 -22.19 -14.32 -26.90
N THR A 8 -21.10 -13.98 -26.20
CA THR A 8 -20.21 -14.59 -25.19
C THR A 8 -19.21 -13.49 -24.74
N ASP A 9 -18.60 -13.69 -23.57
CA ASP A 9 -17.39 -13.05 -23.01
C ASP A 9 -16.46 -12.20 -23.91
N SER A 10 -16.04 -11.05 -23.41
CA SER A 10 -14.86 -10.34 -23.90
C SER A 10 -13.92 -9.89 -22.75
N ALA A 11 -13.47 -10.87 -21.96
CA ALA A 11 -12.19 -10.77 -21.25
C ALA A 11 -11.10 -11.28 -22.21
N PHE A 12 -10.43 -10.36 -22.91
CA PHE A 12 -9.24 -10.71 -23.69
C PHE A 12 -8.10 -11.05 -22.71
N TYR A 13 -7.94 -12.35 -22.46
CA TYR A 13 -6.75 -12.94 -21.88
C TYR A 13 -5.55 -12.67 -22.81
N VAL A 14 -4.66 -11.75 -22.44
CA VAL A 14 -3.32 -11.67 -23.03
C VAL A 14 -2.44 -12.75 -22.39
N LYS A 15 -2.77 -14.03 -22.65
CA LYS A 15 -1.94 -15.17 -22.23
C LYS A 15 -1.52 -16.11 -23.37
N ASP A 16 -1.99 -15.91 -24.61
CA ASP A 16 -1.78 -16.87 -25.69
C ASP A 16 -1.00 -16.37 -26.93
N LEU A 17 -0.10 -15.38 -26.81
CA LEU A 17 0.64 -14.89 -27.99
C LEU A 17 2.17 -14.91 -27.96
N LEU A 18 2.83 -15.55 -26.99
CA LEU A 18 4.27 -15.82 -27.11
C LEU A 18 4.65 -17.16 -26.46
N ASN A 19 5.00 -18.15 -27.31
CA ASN A 19 5.57 -19.41 -26.88
C ASN A 19 6.91 -19.14 -26.14
N LYS A 20 7.06 -19.66 -24.92
CA LYS A 20 8.25 -19.46 -24.05
C LYS A 20 9.56 -19.86 -24.73
N ASP A 21 9.50 -20.80 -25.68
CA ASP A 21 10.67 -21.23 -26.44
C ASP A 21 11.09 -20.21 -27.52
N GLN A 22 10.16 -19.43 -28.06
CA GLN A 22 10.48 -18.34 -28.99
C GLN A 22 11.11 -17.14 -28.28
N LEU A 23 10.67 -16.81 -27.07
CA LEU A 23 11.30 -15.78 -26.23
C LEU A 23 12.74 -16.17 -25.83
N LYS A 24 13.00 -17.45 -25.54
CA LYS A 24 14.36 -17.97 -25.31
C LYS A 24 15.22 -17.96 -26.56
N GLN A 25 14.67 -18.30 -27.72
CA GLN A 25 15.39 -18.20 -29.00
C GLN A 25 15.77 -16.76 -29.33
N TRP A 26 14.85 -15.80 -29.12
CA TRP A 26 15.12 -14.37 -29.33
C TRP A 26 16.19 -13.82 -28.38
N ALA A 27 16.15 -14.17 -27.10
CA ALA A 27 17.18 -13.78 -26.13
C ALA A 27 18.55 -14.41 -26.44
N ASN A 28 18.58 -15.62 -27.00
CA ASN A 28 19.81 -16.30 -27.41
C ASN A 28 20.36 -15.80 -28.77
N LEU A 29 19.50 -15.32 -29.68
CA LEU A 29 19.93 -14.65 -30.92
C LEU A 29 20.54 -13.27 -30.63
N SER A 30 19.93 -12.48 -29.76
CA SER A 30 20.46 -11.15 -29.40
C SER A 30 21.78 -11.24 -28.63
N ARG A 31 21.93 -12.24 -27.75
CA ARG A 31 23.18 -12.48 -27.01
C ARG A 31 24.32 -12.95 -27.91
N ARG A 32 24.06 -13.81 -28.91
CA ARG A 32 25.08 -14.25 -29.88
C ARG A 32 25.53 -13.11 -30.79
N ASN A 33 24.59 -12.32 -31.32
CA ASN A 33 24.93 -11.17 -32.16
C ASN A 33 25.75 -10.10 -31.41
N LEU A 34 25.50 -9.92 -30.11
CA LEU A 34 26.26 -8.99 -29.28
C LEU A 34 27.68 -9.51 -28.98
N LEU A 35 27.84 -10.81 -28.77
CA LEU A 35 29.16 -11.44 -28.56
C LEU A 35 29.98 -11.44 -29.85
N ASP A 36 29.38 -11.73 -31.00
CA ASP A 36 30.05 -11.65 -32.31
C ASP A 36 30.48 -10.22 -32.66
N LEU A 37 29.67 -9.21 -32.28
CA LEU A 37 30.05 -7.81 -32.44
C LEU A 37 31.25 -7.45 -31.53
N LEU A 38 31.26 -7.90 -30.28
CA LEU A 38 32.35 -7.65 -29.34
C LEU A 38 33.65 -8.36 -29.73
N ASP A 39 33.57 -9.56 -30.29
CA ASP A 39 34.73 -10.28 -30.81
C ASP A 39 35.25 -9.68 -32.12
N SER A 40 34.38 -9.16 -33.00
CA SER A 40 34.81 -8.40 -34.19
C SER A 40 35.56 -7.11 -33.83
N ILE A 41 35.18 -6.46 -32.71
CA ILE A 41 35.84 -5.26 -32.19
C ILE A 41 37.17 -5.62 -31.51
N ARG A 42 37.25 -6.75 -30.78
CA ARG A 42 38.50 -7.24 -30.18
C ARG A 42 39.53 -7.70 -31.22
N LEU A 43 39.09 -8.36 -32.29
CA LEU A 43 39.97 -8.81 -33.38
C LEU A 43 40.54 -7.61 -34.16
N LYS A 44 39.72 -6.59 -34.47
CA LYS A 44 40.21 -5.33 -35.09
C LYS A 44 41.21 -4.56 -34.23
N ARG A 45 41.13 -4.69 -32.90
CA ARG A 45 42.06 -4.03 -31.97
C ARG A 45 43.42 -4.74 -31.85
N LYS A 46 43.50 -6.04 -32.15
CA LYS A 46 44.75 -6.82 -32.15
C LYS A 46 45.51 -6.78 -33.49
N SER A 47 44.84 -6.52 -34.61
CA SER A 47 45.49 -6.45 -35.94
C SER A 47 45.88 -5.03 -36.39
N GLY A 48 45.60 -3.99 -35.58
CA GLY A 48 45.76 -2.58 -35.95
C GLY A 48 47.01 -1.88 -35.40
N ALA A 49 48.05 -2.62 -35.02
CA ALA A 49 49.33 -2.08 -34.57
C ALA A 49 50.45 -2.36 -35.59
N ALA A 50 50.23 -2.05 -36.86
CA ALA A 50 51.31 -1.85 -37.84
C ALA A 50 50.79 -1.18 -39.13
N ASN A 51 51.46 -0.08 -39.51
CA ASN A 51 51.59 0.51 -40.85
C ASN A 51 50.41 1.22 -41.56
N GLN A 52 50.60 2.55 -41.64
CA GLN A 52 50.61 3.41 -42.85
C GLN A 52 49.33 3.72 -43.66
N ARG A 53 49.09 5.04 -43.72
CA ARG A 53 48.80 5.90 -44.90
C ARG A 53 47.45 5.76 -45.64
N SER A 54 46.65 6.82 -45.44
CA SER A 54 45.86 7.58 -46.44
C SER A 54 45.21 6.81 -47.60
N THR A 55 43.88 6.65 -47.54
CA THR A 55 42.98 6.76 -48.70
C THR A 55 41.59 7.18 -48.20
N LEU A 56 41.19 8.41 -48.51
CA LEU A 56 39.88 8.96 -48.21
C LEU A 56 38.87 8.27 -49.15
N ALA A 57 38.10 7.31 -48.64
CA ALA A 57 37.05 6.65 -49.41
C ALA A 57 35.96 7.67 -49.78
N ARG A 58 35.76 7.92 -51.08
CA ARG A 58 34.62 8.67 -51.62
C ARG A 58 33.33 7.96 -51.19
N VAL A 59 32.60 8.54 -50.23
CA VAL A 59 31.24 8.10 -49.90
C VAL A 59 30.33 8.53 -51.04
N ASP A 60 29.76 7.57 -51.76
CA ASP A 60 28.84 7.82 -52.86
C ASP A 60 27.60 8.58 -52.35
N CYS A 61 27.32 9.74 -52.93
CA CYS A 61 26.26 10.67 -52.51
C CYS A 61 24.87 9.98 -52.51
N LYS A 62 24.71 8.95 -53.36
CA LYS A 62 23.50 8.10 -53.42
C LYS A 62 23.25 7.32 -52.13
N SER A 63 24.30 6.90 -51.44
CA SER A 63 24.22 6.15 -50.18
C SER A 63 23.79 7.05 -49.02
N ILE A 64 24.23 8.31 -49.03
CA ILE A 64 23.83 9.32 -48.03
C ILE A 64 22.37 9.73 -48.24
N LEU A 65 21.97 9.95 -49.50
CA LEU A 65 20.58 10.25 -49.87
C LEU A 65 19.63 9.12 -49.50
N ALA A 66 20.01 7.86 -49.72
CA ALA A 66 19.22 6.70 -49.32
C ALA A 66 19.08 6.60 -47.78
N LEU A 67 20.16 6.87 -47.04
CA LEU A 67 20.12 6.89 -45.58
C LEU A 67 19.21 8.00 -45.04
N MET A 68 19.27 9.20 -45.63
CA MET A 68 18.41 10.32 -45.23
C MET A 68 16.94 10.05 -45.55
N ALA A 69 16.64 9.47 -46.72
CA ALA A 69 15.27 9.06 -47.07
C ALA A 69 14.73 7.99 -46.11
N PHE A 70 15.56 7.00 -45.74
CA PHE A 70 15.20 5.97 -44.77
C PHE A 70 14.92 6.54 -43.37
N LEU A 71 15.74 7.49 -42.92
CA LEU A 71 15.53 8.18 -41.64
C LEU A 71 14.26 9.05 -41.66
N LEU A 72 13.92 9.69 -42.78
CA LEU A 72 12.68 10.45 -42.93
C LEU A 72 11.44 9.56 -42.93
N VAL A 73 11.50 8.37 -43.54
CA VAL A 73 10.42 7.38 -43.51
C VAL A 73 10.22 6.83 -42.10
N ILE A 74 11.31 6.53 -41.38
CA ILE A 74 11.28 6.20 -39.95
C ILE A 74 10.60 7.34 -39.18
N GLN A 75 11.07 8.57 -39.33
CA GLN A 75 10.50 9.72 -38.63
C GLN A 75 9.01 9.93 -38.93
N ALA A 76 8.56 9.71 -40.18
CA ALA A 76 7.16 9.78 -40.57
C ALA A 76 6.30 8.64 -39.99
N HIS A 77 6.84 7.42 -39.88
CA HIS A 77 6.15 6.28 -39.27
C HIS A 77 6.05 6.38 -37.74
N TYR A 78 7.06 6.96 -37.08
CA TYR A 78 7.07 7.12 -35.63
C TYR A 78 6.44 8.45 -35.17
N SER A 79 6.31 9.48 -36.02
CA SER A 79 5.70 10.77 -35.68
C SER A 79 4.25 10.68 -35.17
N PRO A 80 3.31 9.91 -35.77
CA PRO A 80 1.97 9.76 -35.20
C PRO A 80 1.95 8.95 -33.89
N PHE A 81 2.97 8.11 -33.65
CA PHE A 81 3.11 7.31 -32.43
C PHE A 81 3.73 8.13 -31.28
N ILE A 82 4.73 8.98 -31.59
CA ILE A 82 5.36 9.92 -30.66
C ILE A 82 4.43 11.10 -30.37
N GLY A 83 3.66 11.58 -31.36
CA GLY A 83 2.69 12.65 -31.19
C GLY A 83 1.50 12.26 -30.31
N ARG A 84 0.95 11.05 -30.46
CA ARG A 84 -0.16 10.55 -29.62
C ARG A 84 0.29 10.07 -28.25
N SER A 85 1.45 9.43 -28.14
CA SER A 85 1.98 8.99 -26.85
C SER A 85 2.58 10.16 -26.06
N GLY A 86 3.21 11.11 -26.74
CA GLY A 86 3.76 12.33 -26.17
C GLY A 86 2.67 13.31 -25.76
N SER A 87 1.57 13.44 -26.53
CA SER A 87 0.42 14.25 -26.10
C SER A 87 -0.35 13.61 -24.96
N ALA A 88 -0.47 12.27 -24.90
CA ALA A 88 -1.08 11.55 -23.78
C ALA A 88 -0.22 11.61 -22.51
N LEU A 89 1.10 11.51 -22.64
CA LEU A 89 2.03 11.70 -21.51
C LEU A 89 2.06 13.14 -21.06
N LEU A 90 2.06 14.12 -21.97
CA LEU A 90 2.04 15.54 -21.63
C LEU A 90 0.68 15.96 -21.06
N SER A 91 -0.44 15.43 -21.56
CA SER A 91 -1.76 15.66 -20.98
C SER A 91 -1.92 14.98 -19.63
N ALA A 92 -1.37 13.77 -19.42
CA ALA A 92 -1.30 13.15 -18.10
C ALA A 92 -0.38 13.92 -17.14
N PHE A 93 0.73 14.48 -17.64
CA PHE A 93 1.66 15.30 -16.85
C PHE A 93 1.08 16.68 -16.49
N LEU A 94 0.29 17.27 -17.38
CA LEU A 94 -0.41 18.53 -17.15
C LEU A 94 -1.70 18.34 -16.34
N ALA A 95 -2.40 17.21 -16.48
CA ALA A 95 -3.57 16.85 -15.68
C ALA A 95 -3.22 16.37 -14.26
N GLY A 96 -2.03 15.80 -14.07
CA GLY A 96 -1.50 15.43 -12.75
C GLY A 96 -1.07 16.60 -11.87
N ARG A 97 -1.36 17.85 -12.29
CA ARG A 97 -1.04 19.06 -11.52
C ARG A 97 -2.08 19.39 -10.45
N ASP A 98 -3.31 18.88 -10.59
CA ASP A 98 -4.45 19.23 -9.72
C ASP A 98 -5.02 18.05 -8.91
N ASN A 99 -4.40 16.87 -8.98
CA ASN A 99 -4.85 15.71 -8.23
C ASN A 99 -3.66 15.06 -7.53
N ASP A 100 -3.78 14.78 -6.24
CA ASP A 100 -2.84 13.98 -5.44
C ASP A 100 -2.71 12.52 -5.93
N GLN A 101 -3.19 12.22 -7.14
CA GLN A 101 -3.10 10.93 -7.78
C GLN A 101 -1.75 10.81 -8.50
N CYS A 102 -0.94 9.88 -8.02
CA CYS A 102 0.33 9.52 -8.65
C CYS A 102 0.09 9.07 -10.10
N ILE A 103 0.87 9.62 -11.05
CA ILE A 103 0.85 9.23 -12.47
C ILE A 103 1.10 7.72 -12.65
N ILE A 104 1.87 7.13 -11.73
CA ILE A 104 2.13 5.70 -11.66
C ILE A 104 1.88 5.24 -10.24
N SER A 105 0.88 4.38 -10.04
CA SER A 105 0.71 3.66 -8.78
C SER A 105 1.78 2.58 -8.70
N MET A 106 2.75 2.75 -7.80
CA MET A 106 3.76 1.72 -7.57
C MET A 106 3.13 0.50 -6.89
N PRO A 107 3.47 -0.72 -7.33
CA PRO A 107 3.19 -1.93 -6.55
C PRO A 107 3.65 -1.78 -5.09
N VAL A 108 2.91 -2.37 -4.16
CA VAL A 108 3.23 -2.34 -2.72
C VAL A 108 4.67 -2.74 -2.46
N ASP A 109 5.12 -3.83 -3.09
CA ASP A 109 6.46 -4.38 -2.85
C ASP A 109 7.55 -3.35 -3.20
N THR A 110 7.33 -2.58 -4.26
CA THR A 110 8.24 -1.48 -4.61
C THR A 110 8.18 -0.33 -3.60
N LYS A 111 7.02 -0.04 -2.99
CA LYS A 111 6.93 0.98 -1.94
C LYS A 111 7.74 0.59 -0.70
N ASN A 112 7.69 -0.68 -0.30
CA ASN A 112 8.49 -1.19 0.83
C ASN A 112 9.99 -1.10 0.54
N VAL A 113 10.42 -1.37 -0.70
CA VAL A 113 11.83 -1.27 -1.11
C VAL A 113 12.34 0.17 -1.12
N PHE A 114 11.50 1.13 -1.51
CA PHE A 114 11.87 2.55 -1.55
C PHE A 114 11.57 3.30 -0.25
N ARG A 115 11.13 2.60 0.80
CA ARG A 115 10.94 3.17 2.11
C ARG A 115 12.30 3.59 2.69
N PRO A 116 12.45 4.81 3.23
CA PRO A 116 13.64 5.21 3.95
C PRO A 116 13.89 4.27 5.13
N PRO A 117 15.17 3.93 5.41
CA PRO A 117 15.50 3.15 6.59
C PRO A 117 15.06 3.91 7.84
N VAL A 118 14.48 3.18 8.80
CA VAL A 118 14.12 3.73 10.10
C VAL A 118 15.35 3.74 11.01
N ASP A 119 15.48 4.79 11.83
CA ASP A 119 16.46 4.82 12.92
C ASP A 119 16.00 3.88 14.04
N CYS A 120 16.80 2.89 14.42
CA CYS A 120 16.41 1.84 15.37
C CYS A 120 16.36 2.30 16.84
N ASP A 121 16.68 3.56 17.13
CA ASP A 121 16.71 4.08 18.50
C ASP A 121 15.34 4.03 19.21
N PHE A 122 14.23 4.00 18.47
CA PHE A 122 12.87 3.86 19.04
C PHE A 122 12.67 2.57 19.87
N CYS A 123 13.47 1.53 19.61
CA CYS A 123 13.29 0.22 20.24
C CYS A 123 14.41 -0.17 21.21
N ARG A 124 15.44 0.67 21.38
CA ARG A 124 16.68 0.32 22.11
C ARG A 124 16.40 -0.19 23.53
N ASP A 125 15.44 0.45 24.21
CA ASP A 125 15.02 0.12 25.57
C ASP A 125 13.55 -0.38 25.60
N VAL A 126 13.08 -0.97 24.51
CA VAL A 126 11.72 -1.51 24.37
C VAL A 126 11.79 -3.02 24.20
N HIS A 127 11.47 -3.75 25.26
CA HIS A 127 11.45 -5.22 25.26
C HIS A 127 10.04 -5.81 25.31
N GLN A 128 9.05 -5.00 25.67
CA GLN A 128 7.63 -5.36 25.71
C GLN A 128 6.77 -4.12 25.47
N VAL A 129 5.49 -4.31 25.18
CA VAL A 129 4.52 -3.22 25.08
C VAL A 129 4.19 -2.73 26.48
N ASP A 130 4.36 -1.43 26.72
CA ASP A 130 4.06 -0.83 28.01
C ASP A 130 2.54 -0.85 28.26
N ILE A 131 2.12 -1.09 29.49
CA ILE A 131 0.70 -1.11 29.88
C ILE A 131 0.53 -0.10 31.01
N VAL A 132 -0.25 0.95 30.73
CA VAL A 132 -0.44 2.10 31.63
C VAL A 132 -1.93 2.37 31.85
N GLN A 133 -2.21 3.19 32.85
CA GLN A 133 -3.54 3.66 33.20
C GLN A 133 -3.44 5.05 33.82
N HIS A 134 -4.47 5.88 33.70
CA HIS A 134 -4.53 7.24 34.24
C HIS A 134 -3.35 8.14 33.77
N VAL A 135 -2.78 7.86 32.60
CA VAL A 135 -1.67 8.62 32.02
C VAL A 135 -2.10 10.03 31.62
N SER A 136 -1.35 11.07 32.00
CA SER A 136 -1.68 12.44 31.61
C SER A 136 -1.32 12.70 30.14
N PRO A 137 -1.97 13.69 29.47
CA PRO A 137 -1.58 14.08 28.12
C PRO A 137 -0.09 14.43 27.98
N GLU A 138 0.51 15.08 28.98
CA GLU A 138 1.92 15.49 28.97
C GLU A 138 2.87 14.29 29.13
N GLU A 139 2.55 13.36 30.02
CA GLU A 139 3.31 12.12 30.18
C GLU A 139 3.22 11.28 28.90
N PHE A 140 2.03 11.21 28.31
CA PHE A 140 1.80 10.51 27.05
C PHE A 140 2.57 11.14 25.89
N GLU A 141 2.53 12.46 25.75
CA GLU A 141 3.21 13.20 24.69
C GLU A 141 4.73 13.00 24.75
N SER A 142 5.31 13.14 25.95
CA SER A 142 6.75 13.05 26.16
C SER A 142 7.30 11.63 26.02
N THR A 143 6.49 10.60 26.31
CA THR A 143 6.96 9.21 26.38
C THR A 143 6.55 8.36 25.18
N TYR A 144 5.31 8.52 24.69
CA TYR A 144 4.69 7.58 23.74
C TYR A 144 4.31 8.23 22.41
N ALA A 145 3.74 9.43 22.42
CA ALA A 145 3.04 9.99 21.26
C ALA A 145 3.88 10.02 19.98
N TYR A 146 5.18 10.36 20.11
CA TYR A 146 6.09 10.59 18.98
C TYR A 146 7.41 9.81 19.10
N SER A 147 7.51 8.87 20.03
CA SER A 147 8.74 8.09 20.26
C SER A 147 8.79 6.80 19.45
N GLY A 148 7.65 6.33 18.93
CA GLY A 148 7.52 5.02 18.32
C GLY A 148 7.41 3.87 19.33
N ARG A 149 7.42 4.16 20.65
CA ARG A 149 7.24 3.17 21.71
C ARG A 149 5.77 2.75 21.80
N PRO A 150 5.43 1.46 21.64
CA PRO A 150 4.04 1.00 21.73
C PRO A 150 3.55 0.98 23.17
N VAL A 151 2.28 1.33 23.36
CA VAL A 151 1.66 1.36 24.70
C VAL A 151 0.19 0.95 24.64
N ILE A 152 -0.29 0.30 25.71
CA ILE A 152 -1.71 0.06 25.98
C ILE A 152 -2.15 0.96 27.13
N VAL A 153 -3.23 1.70 26.92
CA VAL A 153 -3.91 2.48 27.96
C VAL A 153 -5.20 1.75 28.36
N LYS A 154 -5.27 1.27 29.61
CA LYS A 154 -6.34 0.39 30.11
C LYS A 154 -7.68 1.09 30.40
N ASP A 155 -7.66 2.38 30.68
CA ASP A 155 -8.81 3.20 31.11
C ASP A 155 -9.29 4.19 30.04
N ALA A 156 -8.82 4.03 28.81
CA ALA A 156 -9.12 4.91 27.68
C ALA A 156 -10.62 5.02 27.33
N LEU A 157 -11.37 3.94 27.57
CA LEU A 157 -12.78 3.81 27.18
C LEU A 157 -13.76 4.05 28.33
N ALA A 158 -13.31 4.49 29.52
CA ALA A 158 -14.14 4.55 30.72
C ALA A 158 -15.46 5.33 30.56
N ASN A 159 -15.50 6.34 29.68
CA ASN A 159 -16.67 7.18 29.42
C ASN A 159 -17.36 6.87 28.08
N TRP A 160 -17.00 5.78 27.40
CA TRP A 160 -17.51 5.45 26.07
C TRP A 160 -18.65 4.44 26.15
N THR A 161 -19.81 4.81 25.63
CA THR A 161 -20.94 3.87 25.50
C THR A 161 -20.75 2.89 24.34
N ALA A 162 -19.73 3.10 23.50
CA ALA A 162 -19.37 2.21 22.39
C ALA A 162 -19.11 0.76 22.82
N VAL A 163 -18.62 0.53 24.05
CA VAL A 163 -18.37 -0.82 24.58
C VAL A 163 -19.65 -1.65 24.63
N ASP A 164 -20.78 -1.03 24.98
CA ASP A 164 -22.06 -1.70 25.10
C ASP A 164 -22.85 -1.66 23.78
N VAL A 165 -22.79 -0.52 23.06
CA VAL A 165 -23.64 -0.24 21.89
C VAL A 165 -23.12 -0.86 20.61
N PHE A 166 -21.80 -0.88 20.38
CA PHE A 166 -21.28 -1.34 19.10
C PHE A 166 -21.50 -2.84 18.95
N SER A 167 -22.19 -3.23 17.89
CA SER A 167 -22.45 -4.61 17.50
C SER A 167 -22.51 -4.73 15.98
N TYR A 168 -22.54 -5.95 15.45
CA TYR A 168 -22.74 -6.16 14.02
C TYR A 168 -24.03 -5.49 13.53
N GLU A 169 -25.12 -5.67 14.28
CA GLU A 169 -26.45 -5.14 13.99
C GLU A 169 -26.43 -3.62 13.98
N PHE A 170 -25.80 -2.99 14.98
CA PHE A 170 -25.65 -1.53 15.03
C PHE A 170 -24.98 -0.99 13.76
N PHE A 171 -23.85 -1.57 13.33
CA PHE A 171 -23.18 -1.11 12.12
C PHE A 171 -23.97 -1.46 10.85
N SER A 172 -24.60 -2.64 10.80
CA SER A 172 -25.47 -3.02 9.68
C SER A 172 -26.59 -2.01 9.48
N GLU A 173 -27.31 -1.63 10.53
CA GLU A 173 -28.40 -0.66 10.45
C GLU A 173 -27.91 0.75 10.11
N LEU A 174 -26.83 1.19 10.75
CA LEU A 174 -26.25 2.52 10.54
C LEU A 174 -25.81 2.74 9.08
N TYR A 175 -25.18 1.74 8.46
CA TYR A 175 -24.69 1.84 7.08
C TYR A 175 -25.75 1.50 6.02
N THR A 176 -26.75 0.67 6.32
CA THR A 176 -27.76 0.23 5.32
C THR A 176 -29.07 1.01 5.35
N LYS A 177 -29.55 1.42 6.53
CA LYS A 177 -30.86 2.07 6.69
C LYS A 177 -30.75 3.58 6.89
N GLU A 178 -29.80 4.02 7.72
CA GLU A 178 -29.74 5.41 8.18
C GLU A 178 -28.88 6.31 7.28
N SER A 179 -28.00 5.74 6.46
CA SER A 179 -27.07 6.52 5.66
C SER A 179 -27.11 6.15 4.19
N ASN A 180 -27.02 7.16 3.32
CA ASN A 180 -26.60 6.97 1.94
C ASN A 180 -25.08 6.63 1.86
N ALA A 181 -24.44 6.20 2.96
CA ALA A 181 -23.00 5.96 3.04
C ALA A 181 -22.55 4.88 2.06
N LEU A 182 -23.38 3.84 1.85
CA LEU A 182 -23.13 2.79 0.86
C LEU A 182 -23.38 3.27 -0.58
N ALA A 183 -24.30 4.22 -0.79
CA ALA A 183 -24.58 4.84 -2.09
C ALA A 183 -23.54 5.91 -2.48
N SER A 184 -22.89 6.50 -1.48
CA SER A 184 -21.75 7.38 -1.61
C SER A 184 -20.55 6.58 -2.14
N ARG A 185 -20.46 6.46 -3.47
CA ARG A 185 -19.27 6.00 -4.21
C ARG A 185 -18.11 6.99 -4.08
N SER A 186 -17.83 7.46 -2.86
CA SER A 186 -16.65 8.27 -2.59
C SER A 186 -15.44 7.41 -2.86
N HIS A 187 -14.65 7.77 -3.88
CA HIS A 187 -13.36 7.15 -4.21
C HIS A 187 -12.32 7.18 -3.08
N ARG A 188 -12.68 7.74 -1.91
CA ARG A 188 -11.83 7.86 -0.72
C ARG A 188 -12.11 6.80 0.36
N CYS A 189 -13.24 6.09 0.30
CA CYS A 189 -13.52 5.06 1.30
C CYS A 189 -12.93 3.72 0.93
N GLN A 190 -12.29 3.10 1.91
CA GLN A 190 -11.53 1.89 1.76
C GLN A 190 -12.19 0.75 2.53
N PHE A 191 -12.21 -0.42 1.89
CA PHE A 191 -12.63 -1.68 2.48
C PHE A 191 -11.46 -2.67 2.47
N PHE A 192 -11.31 -3.42 3.55
CA PHE A 192 -10.26 -4.41 3.77
C PHE A 192 -10.87 -5.80 3.98
N PRO A 193 -10.99 -6.61 2.93
CA PRO A 193 -11.46 -7.99 3.03
C PRO A 193 -10.31 -8.90 3.48
N TYR A 194 -10.16 -9.12 4.78
CA TYR A 194 -9.08 -9.96 5.31
C TYR A 194 -9.45 -11.44 5.23
N LYS A 195 -9.04 -12.09 4.12
CA LYS A 195 -9.31 -13.51 3.84
C LYS A 195 -10.81 -13.86 3.84
N THR A 196 -11.66 -12.92 3.45
CA THR A 196 -13.09 -13.12 3.26
C THR A 196 -13.46 -13.08 1.78
N GLU A 197 -14.62 -13.63 1.44
CA GLU A 197 -15.23 -13.58 0.11
C GLU A 197 -15.77 -12.19 -0.26
N PHE A 198 -16.08 -11.36 0.76
CA PHE A 198 -16.72 -10.06 0.59
C PHE A 198 -15.93 -9.10 -0.29
N ARG A 199 -16.62 -8.43 -1.21
CA ARG A 199 -16.04 -7.45 -2.14
C ARG A 199 -16.31 -6.01 -1.72
N SER A 200 -17.32 -5.78 -0.90
CA SER A 200 -17.73 -4.46 -0.42
C SER A 200 -18.19 -4.49 1.03
N LEU A 201 -18.24 -3.31 1.65
CA LEU A 201 -18.82 -3.14 2.97
C LEU A 201 -20.31 -3.51 3.00
N GLU A 202 -21.06 -3.20 1.93
CA GLU A 202 -22.47 -3.57 1.79
C GLU A 202 -22.68 -5.08 1.89
N GLU A 203 -21.89 -5.86 1.15
CA GLU A 203 -21.96 -7.33 1.18
C GLU A 203 -21.64 -7.88 2.58
N ALA A 204 -20.64 -7.29 3.24
CA ALA A 204 -20.24 -7.69 4.58
C ALA A 204 -21.27 -7.30 5.66
N LEU A 205 -21.96 -6.17 5.51
CA LEU A 205 -22.97 -5.69 6.45
C LEU A 205 -24.39 -6.20 6.17
N THR A 206 -24.56 -7.05 5.16
CA THR A 206 -25.84 -7.70 4.81
C THR A 206 -25.78 -9.23 4.88
N MET A 207 -24.84 -9.78 5.65
CA MET A 207 -24.72 -11.22 5.82
C MET A 207 -25.85 -11.79 6.68
N SER A 208 -26.35 -12.96 6.27
CA SER A 208 -27.35 -13.71 7.04
C SER A 208 -26.78 -14.18 8.38
N GLU A 209 -27.66 -14.37 9.37
CA GLU A 209 -27.29 -14.91 10.70
C GLU A 209 -26.57 -16.27 10.59
N ASP A 210 -26.97 -17.10 9.63
CA ASP A 210 -26.34 -18.37 9.33
C ASP A 210 -24.88 -18.20 8.90
N ARG A 211 -24.60 -17.22 8.00
CA ARG A 211 -23.24 -16.92 7.56
C ARG A 211 -22.40 -16.33 8.68
N GLN A 212 -22.99 -15.50 9.54
CA GLN A 212 -22.30 -14.92 10.69
C GLN A 212 -21.78 -16.00 11.65
N SER A 213 -22.54 -17.09 11.81
CA SER A 213 -22.26 -18.15 12.79
C SER A 213 -21.40 -19.29 12.25
N ASN A 214 -21.56 -19.67 10.99
CA ASN A 214 -21.00 -20.92 10.46
C ASN A 214 -19.57 -20.84 9.94
N GLN A 215 -19.07 -19.63 9.66
CA GLN A 215 -17.77 -19.45 9.01
C GLN A 215 -17.05 -18.22 9.58
N PRO A 216 -15.73 -18.28 9.79
CA PRO A 216 -15.00 -17.14 10.29
C PRO A 216 -15.00 -15.99 9.28
N TRP A 217 -15.02 -14.77 9.78
CA TRP A 217 -14.92 -13.56 8.96
C TRP A 217 -14.21 -12.46 9.74
N TYR A 218 -13.44 -11.66 9.02
CA TYR A 218 -12.79 -10.46 9.57
C TYR A 218 -12.63 -9.43 8.46
N PHE A 219 -13.07 -8.20 8.70
CA PHE A 219 -12.91 -7.12 7.74
C PHE A 219 -12.79 -5.77 8.45
N GLY A 220 -12.29 -4.79 7.73
CA GLY A 220 -12.26 -3.41 8.20
C GLY A 220 -12.64 -2.41 7.12
N TRP A 221 -12.97 -1.20 7.52
CA TRP A 221 -13.29 -0.12 6.61
C TRP A 221 -12.96 1.25 7.20
N SER A 222 -12.80 2.23 6.33
CA SER A 222 -12.78 3.65 6.71
C SER A 222 -14.20 4.21 6.68
N ASN A 223 -14.61 4.91 7.73
CA ASN A 223 -15.78 5.75 7.70
C ASN A 223 -15.43 7.11 7.05
N CYS A 224 -16.06 7.43 5.92
CA CYS A 224 -15.93 8.76 5.29
C CYS A 224 -17.29 9.43 5.03
N ASP A 225 -18.37 8.90 5.59
CA ASP A 225 -19.67 9.56 5.61
C ASP A 225 -19.80 10.38 6.90
N SER A 226 -20.06 11.69 6.75
CA SER A 226 -20.11 12.59 7.90
C SER A 226 -21.32 12.33 8.79
N GLN A 227 -22.46 11.90 8.25
CA GLN A 227 -23.67 11.62 9.03
C GLN A 227 -23.44 10.39 9.92
N THR A 228 -22.83 9.35 9.36
CA THR A 228 -22.38 8.16 10.08
C THR A 228 -21.37 8.53 11.15
N ALA A 229 -20.39 9.37 10.82
CA ALA A 229 -19.41 9.86 11.81
C ALA A 229 -20.10 10.57 12.99
N ASP A 230 -21.09 11.43 12.73
CA ASP A 230 -21.81 12.14 13.78
C ASP A 230 -22.57 11.20 14.73
N VAL A 231 -23.08 10.06 14.23
CA VAL A 231 -23.71 9.03 15.06
C VAL A 231 -22.66 8.28 15.88
N LEU A 232 -21.58 7.83 15.24
CA LEU A 232 -20.51 7.10 15.94
C LEU A 232 -19.89 7.96 17.06
N ARG A 233 -19.68 9.26 16.81
CA ARG A 233 -19.09 10.22 17.76
C ARG A 233 -19.99 10.56 18.95
N ARG A 234 -21.22 10.05 19.01
CA ARG A 234 -22.04 10.06 20.24
C ARG A 234 -21.64 8.96 21.22
N HIS A 235 -20.99 7.90 20.74
CA HIS A 235 -20.67 6.70 21.51
C HIS A 235 -19.21 6.62 21.94
N TYR A 236 -18.32 7.34 21.25
CA TYR A 236 -16.93 7.49 21.63
C TYR A 236 -16.43 8.91 21.36
N SER A 237 -15.37 9.28 22.06
CA SER A 237 -14.71 10.57 21.92
C SER A 237 -13.24 10.40 21.52
N ARG A 238 -12.51 11.50 21.39
CA ARG A 238 -11.04 11.45 21.32
C ARG A 238 -10.50 10.90 22.65
N PRO A 239 -9.58 9.91 22.66
CA PRO A 239 -9.00 9.40 23.90
C PRO A 239 -8.39 10.52 24.76
N TYR A 240 -8.61 10.45 26.07
CA TYR A 240 -8.29 11.55 27.00
C TYR A 240 -6.79 11.82 27.10
N PHE A 241 -5.95 10.79 26.89
CA PHE A 241 -4.50 10.85 27.03
C PHE A 241 -3.79 11.46 25.82
N LEU A 242 -4.49 11.72 24.71
CA LEU A 242 -3.84 12.30 23.53
C LEU A 242 -3.43 13.76 23.81
N PRO A 243 -2.31 14.25 23.24
CA PRO A 243 -1.79 15.61 23.49
C PRO A 243 -2.80 16.69 23.11
N GLU A 244 -3.08 17.70 23.93
CA GLU A 244 -4.19 18.66 23.68
C GLU A 244 -4.17 19.33 22.29
N ARG A 245 -2.97 19.51 21.72
CA ARG A 245 -2.77 20.13 20.40
C ARG A 245 -2.83 19.16 19.23
N SER A 246 -2.89 17.86 19.48
CA SER A 246 -2.99 16.84 18.43
C SER A 246 -4.39 16.90 17.80
N GLU A 247 -4.44 17.04 16.50
CA GLU A 247 -5.65 16.86 15.71
C GLU A 247 -5.86 15.36 15.44
N SER A 248 -7.09 14.90 15.61
CA SER A 248 -7.46 13.55 15.17
C SER A 248 -7.90 13.59 13.72
N SER A 249 -7.53 12.57 12.95
CA SER A 249 -8.06 12.37 11.61
C SER A 249 -9.59 12.34 11.66
N ARG A 250 -10.22 12.96 10.66
CA ARG A 250 -11.69 12.91 10.49
C ARG A 250 -12.18 11.52 10.08
N THR A 251 -11.25 10.65 9.68
CA THR A 251 -11.56 9.29 9.23
C THR A 251 -11.45 8.34 10.41
N ASP A 252 -12.49 7.54 10.62
CA ASP A 252 -12.49 6.47 11.60
C ASP A 252 -12.22 5.14 10.91
N TRP A 253 -11.32 4.35 11.47
CA TRP A 253 -11.02 3.00 11.02
C TRP A 253 -11.73 2.01 11.93
N ILE A 254 -12.63 1.22 11.36
CA ILE A 254 -13.38 0.21 12.10
C ILE A 254 -12.98 -1.16 11.60
N PHE A 255 -12.77 -2.10 12.53
CA PHE A 255 -12.50 -3.50 12.19
C PHE A 255 -13.35 -4.40 13.07
N MET A 256 -13.93 -5.42 12.45
CA MET A 256 -14.68 -6.43 13.17
C MET A 256 -14.52 -7.83 12.58
N GLY A 257 -14.68 -8.83 13.44
CA GLY A 257 -14.64 -10.23 13.05
C GLY A 257 -14.75 -11.21 14.19
N THR A 258 -14.95 -12.47 13.83
CA THR A 258 -15.03 -13.62 14.75
C THR A 258 -13.64 -14.11 15.16
N ALA A 259 -13.58 -15.08 16.07
CA ALA A 259 -12.37 -15.79 16.44
C ALA A 259 -11.55 -16.25 15.21
N GLY A 260 -10.22 -16.09 15.29
CA GLY A 260 -9.28 -16.47 14.25
C GLY A 260 -8.48 -15.30 13.69
N LEU A 261 -8.00 -15.48 12.46
CA LEU A 261 -7.05 -14.54 11.85
C LEU A 261 -7.69 -13.17 11.60
N GLY A 262 -7.07 -12.13 12.14
CA GLY A 262 -7.44 -10.74 11.85
C GLY A 262 -6.63 -10.16 10.69
N ALA A 263 -6.09 -8.96 10.90
CA ALA A 263 -5.21 -8.32 9.93
C ALA A 263 -3.89 -9.09 9.81
N HIS A 264 -3.46 -9.34 8.57
CA HIS A 264 -2.16 -9.96 8.30
C HIS A 264 -1.01 -9.01 8.64
N MET A 265 0.22 -9.55 8.73
CA MET A 265 1.41 -8.75 9.05
C MET A 265 1.61 -7.64 8.03
N HIS A 266 1.53 -6.37 8.44
CA HIS A 266 1.68 -5.21 7.57
C HIS A 266 2.31 -4.02 8.29
N VAL A 267 2.79 -3.05 7.51
CA VAL A 267 3.23 -1.74 7.99
C VAL A 267 2.62 -0.67 7.09
N ARG A 268 2.24 0.47 7.67
CA ARG A 268 1.72 1.60 6.92
C ARG A 268 2.88 2.28 6.19
N VAL A 269 2.70 2.56 4.90
CA VAL A 269 3.72 3.24 4.08
C VAL A 269 3.12 4.50 3.47
N SER A 270 3.50 5.68 3.95
CA SER A 270 3.00 6.91 3.32
C SER A 270 3.45 6.99 1.84
N ASN A 271 2.53 7.26 0.91
CA ASN A 271 2.82 7.46 -0.53
C ASN A 271 3.71 8.68 -0.85
N ARG A 272 4.36 9.31 0.14
CA ARG A 272 5.10 10.57 0.00
C ARG A 272 6.38 10.47 -0.85
N LEU A 273 6.89 9.27 -1.12
CA LEU A 273 8.21 9.09 -1.73
C LEU A 273 8.31 9.39 -3.24
N LEU A 274 7.20 9.50 -3.98
CA LEU A 274 7.27 9.70 -5.43
C LEU A 274 6.51 10.90 -6.00
N CYS A 275 5.94 11.77 -5.17
CA CYS A 275 5.43 13.06 -5.68
C CYS A 275 6.55 14.11 -5.90
N LYS A 276 7.78 13.85 -5.42
CA LYS A 276 8.91 14.79 -5.52
C LYS A 276 9.76 14.69 -6.79
N CYS A 277 9.39 13.87 -7.78
CA CYS A 277 10.08 13.90 -9.09
C CYS A 277 9.80 15.17 -9.90
N SER A 278 8.83 16.01 -9.50
CA SER A 278 8.55 17.29 -10.17
C SER A 278 9.54 18.41 -9.79
N SER A 279 10.25 18.31 -8.66
CA SER A 279 11.26 19.30 -8.28
C SER A 279 12.66 18.68 -8.30
N ARG A 280 13.48 19.11 -9.27
CA ARG A 280 14.93 18.90 -9.37
C ARG A 280 15.58 18.52 -8.03
N SER A 281 15.84 17.25 -7.79
CA SER A 281 16.75 16.79 -6.74
C SER A 281 17.44 15.53 -7.23
N ARG A 282 18.76 15.62 -7.32
CA ARG A 282 19.65 14.56 -7.83
C ARG A 282 19.59 13.37 -6.88
N PHE A 283 19.09 12.23 -7.33
CA PHE A 283 19.19 10.96 -6.60
C PHE A 283 20.50 10.26 -6.99
N ASN A 284 21.39 10.06 -6.01
CA ASN A 284 22.46 9.08 -6.10
C ASN A 284 21.86 7.72 -5.73
N LEU A 285 21.74 6.82 -6.72
CA LEU A 285 21.29 5.45 -6.51
C LEU A 285 22.45 4.60 -5.97
N MET A 286 22.37 4.19 -4.71
CA MET A 286 23.12 3.06 -4.18
C MET A 286 22.26 1.80 -4.30
N LEU A 287 22.48 1.02 -5.35
CA LEU A 287 21.89 -0.30 -5.52
C LEU A 287 22.75 -1.30 -4.73
N ASN A 288 22.26 -1.77 -3.58
CA ASN A 288 22.77 -2.98 -2.98
C ASN A 288 21.70 -4.07 -2.94
N ARG A 289 22.14 -5.25 -3.38
CA ARG A 289 21.42 -6.50 -3.55
C ARG A 289 20.79 -6.91 -2.23
N TYR A 290 19.50 -7.21 -2.19
CA TYR A 290 18.95 -8.40 -1.50
C TYR A 290 17.57 -8.67 -2.08
N SER A 291 17.41 -9.84 -2.67
CA SER A 291 16.15 -10.35 -3.19
C SER A 291 15.86 -11.68 -2.49
N ARG A 292 14.83 -11.70 -1.63
CA ARG A 292 13.88 -12.80 -1.45
C ARG A 292 12.88 -12.53 -0.32
N LEU A 293 11.61 -12.79 -0.67
CA LEU A 293 10.42 -13.06 0.16
C LEU A 293 10.03 -12.00 1.21
N VAL A 294 8.94 -11.28 0.94
CA VAL A 294 7.67 -11.31 1.71
C VAL A 294 6.57 -10.79 0.75
N LEU A 295 5.42 -11.48 0.66
CA LEU A 295 4.30 -11.13 -0.22
C LEU A 295 3.20 -10.38 0.55
N GLY A 296 2.88 -9.18 0.09
CA GLY A 296 1.52 -8.62 -0.02
C GLY A 296 0.90 -7.90 1.18
N THR A 297 0.85 -6.55 1.17
CA THR A 297 0.01 -5.72 2.07
C THR A 297 -0.34 -4.32 1.51
N LYS A 298 -1.60 -3.89 1.51
CA LYS A 298 -2.06 -2.58 1.00
C LYS A 298 -1.61 -1.40 1.89
N VAL A 299 -1.50 -0.19 1.31
CA VAL A 299 -0.74 0.95 1.84
C VAL A 299 -1.55 2.28 1.73
N ASP A 300 -1.73 3.00 2.85
CA ASP A 300 -2.54 4.24 2.95
C ASP A 300 -1.74 5.49 3.44
N HIS A 301 -2.34 6.69 3.30
CA HIS A 301 -1.67 8.01 3.37
C HIS A 301 -1.52 8.61 4.78
N VAL A 302 -0.45 9.41 4.95
CA VAL A 302 -0.01 10.21 6.13
C VAL A 302 0.69 9.41 7.26
N SER A 303 1.93 9.80 7.60
CA SER A 303 2.81 9.17 8.59
C SER A 303 2.46 9.59 10.02
N LEU A 304 1.24 9.28 10.43
CA LEU A 304 0.77 9.61 11.76
C LEU A 304 0.74 8.35 12.62
N PRO A 305 1.15 8.43 13.89
CA PRO A 305 0.82 7.43 14.87
C PRO A 305 -0.69 7.20 14.91
N SER A 306 -1.09 6.00 15.33
CA SER A 306 -2.50 5.64 15.41
C SER A 306 -2.81 4.97 16.73
N TRP A 307 -4.02 5.22 17.20
CA TRP A 307 -4.61 4.52 18.33
C TRP A 307 -5.74 3.64 17.82
N GLN A 308 -5.94 2.50 18.48
CA GLN A 308 -7.06 1.61 18.22
C GLN A 308 -7.65 1.14 19.55
N ALA A 309 -8.89 1.52 19.79
CA ALA A 309 -9.71 1.15 20.93
C ALA A 309 -10.40 -0.19 20.69
N GLN A 310 -10.31 -1.09 21.66
CA GLN A 310 -10.98 -2.38 21.65
C GLN A 310 -12.33 -2.25 22.36
N CYS A 311 -13.41 -2.14 21.59
CA CYS A 311 -14.76 -1.97 22.12
C CYS A 311 -15.37 -3.30 22.58
N ARG A 312 -15.13 -4.40 21.84
CA ARG A 312 -15.62 -5.75 22.19
C ARG A 312 -14.60 -6.83 21.88
N GLY A 313 -14.64 -7.95 22.58
CA GLY A 313 -13.78 -9.09 22.33
C GLY A 313 -12.31 -8.81 22.66
N LYS A 314 -11.44 -9.70 22.19
CA LYS A 314 -10.01 -9.71 22.56
C LYS A 314 -9.14 -10.04 21.35
N LYS A 315 -8.07 -9.26 21.15
CA LYS A 315 -7.11 -9.43 20.06
C LYS A 315 -5.70 -9.57 20.59
N VAL A 316 -4.99 -10.58 20.08
CA VAL A 316 -3.54 -10.65 20.20
C VAL A 316 -2.92 -9.84 19.07
N TRP A 317 -2.05 -8.92 19.41
CA TRP A 317 -1.23 -8.13 18.51
C TRP A 317 0.19 -8.68 18.54
N SER A 318 0.72 -9.08 17.38
CA SER A 318 2.14 -9.39 17.25
C SER A 318 2.82 -8.27 16.48
N LEU A 319 3.86 -7.70 17.08
CA LEU A 319 4.64 -6.58 16.58
C LEU A 319 6.04 -7.06 16.19
N GLU A 320 6.47 -6.70 15.00
CA GLU A 320 7.79 -7.02 14.46
C GLU A 320 8.53 -5.72 14.10
N PRO A 321 9.83 -5.61 14.43
CA PRO A 321 10.61 -4.47 14.01
C PRO A 321 10.83 -4.48 12.48
N PRO A 322 11.14 -3.32 11.88
CA PRO A 322 11.49 -3.27 10.47
C PRO A 322 12.78 -4.09 10.20
N PRO A 323 12.95 -4.67 9.00
CA PRO A 323 14.05 -5.59 8.71
C PRO A 323 15.45 -5.03 9.00
N GLU A 324 15.66 -3.72 8.79
CA GLU A 324 16.92 -3.03 9.10
C GLU A 324 17.27 -3.01 10.60
N CYS A 325 16.27 -3.15 11.47
CA CYS A 325 16.42 -3.13 12.92
C CYS A 325 16.30 -4.52 13.57
N HIS A 326 16.19 -5.59 12.77
CA HIS A 326 15.94 -6.96 13.25
C HIS A 326 16.95 -7.47 14.29
N TYR A 327 18.20 -6.99 14.25
CA TYR A 327 19.25 -7.40 15.20
C TYR A 327 19.36 -6.50 16.44
N GLN A 328 18.64 -5.38 16.47
CA GLN A 328 18.67 -4.42 17.59
C GLN A 328 17.36 -4.47 18.40
N CYS A 329 16.23 -4.56 17.69
CA CYS A 329 14.91 -4.62 18.29
C CYS A 329 14.44 -6.07 18.48
N GLN A 330 13.47 -6.26 19.38
CA GLN A 330 12.81 -7.56 19.60
C GLN A 330 11.38 -7.55 19.04
N SER A 331 10.93 -8.72 18.59
CA SER A 331 9.52 -8.97 18.31
C SER A 331 8.74 -9.02 19.62
N MET A 332 7.54 -8.46 19.65
CA MET A 332 6.69 -8.43 20.85
C MET A 332 5.31 -8.97 20.54
N GLU A 333 4.66 -9.53 21.54
CA GLU A 333 3.26 -9.92 21.47
C GLU A 333 2.53 -9.40 22.69
N VAL A 334 1.36 -8.81 22.47
CA VAL A 334 0.53 -8.27 23.54
C VAL A 334 -0.93 -8.56 23.26
N THR A 335 -1.72 -8.74 24.31
CA THR A 335 -3.16 -8.92 24.16
C THR A 335 -3.92 -7.68 24.58
N VAL A 336 -4.80 -7.21 23.69
CA VAL A 336 -5.66 -6.05 23.87
C VAL A 336 -7.08 -6.55 24.15
N GLU A 337 -7.64 -6.14 25.28
CA GLU A 337 -8.94 -6.57 25.79
C GLU A 337 -9.98 -5.45 25.63
N ALA A 338 -11.26 -5.79 25.74
CA ALA A 338 -12.32 -4.79 25.73
C ALA A 338 -12.10 -3.74 26.84
N GLY A 339 -12.12 -2.46 26.47
CA GLY A 339 -11.78 -1.34 27.34
C GLY A 339 -10.37 -0.77 27.11
N ASP A 340 -9.47 -1.55 26.51
CA ASP A 340 -8.11 -1.12 26.22
C ASP A 340 -8.03 -0.25 24.96
N THR A 341 -7.05 0.66 24.91
CA THR A 341 -6.60 1.28 23.68
C THR A 341 -5.12 1.00 23.46
N ILE A 342 -4.77 0.41 22.31
CA ILE A 342 -3.38 0.29 21.89
C ILE A 342 -2.99 1.50 21.04
N VAL A 343 -1.83 2.08 21.34
CA VAL A 343 -1.19 3.13 20.54
C VAL A 343 0.06 2.54 19.92
N LEU A 344 0.16 2.69 18.61
CA LEU A 344 1.25 2.17 17.81
C LEU A 344 1.57 3.14 16.67
N ASP A 345 2.85 3.45 16.47
CA ASP A 345 3.28 4.00 15.20
C ASP A 345 3.26 2.89 14.15
N THR A 346 2.12 2.78 13.47
CA THR A 346 1.87 1.81 12.40
C THR A 346 2.74 2.06 11.18
N ASN A 347 3.44 3.20 11.09
CA ASN A 347 4.44 3.41 10.07
C ASN A 347 5.73 2.71 10.45
N ILE A 348 6.09 2.52 11.71
CA ILE A 348 7.37 1.91 12.11
C ILE A 348 7.22 0.41 12.31
N TRP A 349 6.26 0.01 13.14
CA TRP A 349 6.09 -1.39 13.55
C TRP A 349 5.28 -2.18 12.52
N TYR A 350 5.86 -3.29 12.08
CA TYR A 350 5.07 -4.32 11.40
C TYR A 350 4.14 -4.95 12.42
N HIS A 351 2.87 -5.13 12.08
CA HIS A 351 1.89 -5.64 13.00
C HIS A 351 0.88 -6.58 12.32
N LYS A 352 0.45 -7.59 13.07
CA LYS A 352 -0.67 -8.47 12.73
C LYS A 352 -1.59 -8.61 13.93
N THR A 353 -2.84 -8.96 13.68
CA THR A 353 -3.83 -9.23 14.72
C THR A 353 -4.46 -10.60 14.59
N ASN A 354 -4.78 -11.22 15.72
CA ASN A 354 -5.53 -12.46 15.82
C ASN A 354 -6.62 -12.33 16.88
N VAL A 355 -7.87 -12.56 16.51
CA VAL A 355 -9.01 -12.52 17.43
C VAL A 355 -9.01 -13.81 18.25
N VAL A 356 -9.02 -13.67 19.57
CA VAL A 356 -8.96 -14.80 20.52
C VAL A 356 -10.19 -14.89 21.43
N SER A 357 -11.16 -13.99 21.26
CA SER A 357 -12.45 -14.05 21.95
C SER A 357 -13.47 -14.92 21.22
N GLU A 358 -14.40 -15.53 21.97
CA GLU A 358 -15.57 -16.22 21.40
C GLU A 358 -16.59 -15.23 20.82
N GLU A 359 -16.75 -14.07 21.45
CA GLU A 359 -17.56 -12.97 20.92
C GLU A 359 -16.90 -12.27 19.73
N VAL A 360 -17.73 -11.63 18.90
CA VAL A 360 -17.27 -10.77 17.80
C VAL A 360 -16.39 -9.66 18.37
N SER A 361 -15.18 -9.56 17.84
CA SER A 361 -14.26 -8.52 18.22
C SER A 361 -14.50 -7.27 17.39
N ILE A 362 -14.62 -6.12 18.05
CA ILE A 362 -14.89 -4.82 17.41
C ILE A 362 -13.86 -3.82 17.92
N THR A 363 -13.23 -3.12 16.98
CA THR A 363 -12.27 -2.06 17.26
C THR A 363 -12.55 -0.84 16.43
N ILE A 364 -12.36 0.34 17.02
CA ILE A 364 -12.39 1.63 16.34
C ILE A 364 -11.07 2.35 16.58
N GLY A 365 -10.55 3.05 15.58
CA GLY A 365 -9.28 3.76 15.69
C GLY A 365 -9.21 4.96 14.77
N SER A 366 -8.22 5.80 15.02
CA SER A 366 -7.93 6.95 14.18
C SER A 366 -6.44 7.29 14.25
N GLU A 367 -6.00 8.12 13.32
CA GLU A 367 -4.67 8.74 13.38
C GLU A 367 -4.72 10.06 14.17
N TYR A 368 -3.57 10.48 14.70
CA TYR A 368 -3.38 11.79 15.31
C TYR A 368 -2.01 12.38 14.95
N ASP A 369 -1.90 13.71 14.97
CA ASP A 369 -0.65 14.44 14.63
C ASP A 369 0.11 15.05 15.81
#